data_AF-A0A927WYM0-F1
#
_entry.id   AF-A0A927WYM0-F1
#
_cell.length_a   1.000
_cell.length_b   1.000
_cell.length_c   1.000
_cell.angle_alpha   90.00
_cell.angle_beta   90.00
_cell.angle_gamma   90.00
#
_symmetry.space_group_name_H-M   'P 1'
#
loop_
_entity.id
_entity.type
_entity.pdbx_description
1 polymer ?
#
loop_
_entity_poly.entity_id
_entity_poly.type
_entity_poly.pdbx_seq_one_letter_code
_entity_poly.pdbx_strand_id
1 'polypeptide(L)'
;MKKIVKLFLIIFICFGITSCTDTNNNNNNIIIKIENDVLLWDSYTNALNYNIYIDNILTDTVTQTCYDLSLKEGTYQIKVNAKTINGYSSFSNILEYYSNGSKYEDVVIKLQAPVIKLTDGILSWNKVLNAVSYDIYKNDSLLDSITSLSYNIDEVYGDKYYVVARSGNSYSDKSNVIEINGDINTGVVNIFSINDTHGAAATNANVTGLDKVETLINSLETDTNYIKVANGDIFQGGYASNVTRGRIFIDILNEMDFDCFVIGNHEFDWGIETISVYKDGDLSNGEANFPFLGANIVYKSSSTMPEWLDEYTIVENNGLRVGIIGVIGEGLTSSINAEFVENYSFLNPVPIVERLATTLRTTEDCDVVVVATHDYDLDTNAQYASLFGDARIDAILCAHTHQKINETVNRIDNYKIPVLQSNTKNITVGSINLTIENGDITKKSVNHYYPSNYSSSTNILDIIENYEDVILEGEKVVGYTSSYLSKSYLGPLAANGMVELTGSDFACLNTGGVRSTIDLGPITMEDIYEVFPFDNKLIIVEMSGSTLKSFYNTADGYLYFSSNLNINNISNNKTYKICVIDYVYNYYYYQKFFKNLKVTTLDLQIRDAVVYKLENGA
;
A
#
# COMPACT_ATOMS: atom_id res chain seq x y z
N MET A 1 -93.80 -69.93 -33.04
CA MET A 1 -93.83 -70.69 -34.31
C MET A 1 -93.75 -69.67 -35.46
N LYS A 2 -92.81 -69.82 -36.42
CA LYS A 2 -92.48 -68.95 -37.59
C LYS A 2 -91.75 -67.63 -37.21
N LYS A 3 -90.46 -67.32 -37.53
CA LYS A 3 -89.57 -67.50 -38.73
C LYS A 3 -90.23 -66.85 -39.97
N ILE A 4 -89.74 -65.79 -40.66
CA ILE A 4 -88.41 -65.48 -41.25
C ILE A 4 -88.44 -64.02 -41.83
N VAL A 5 -87.44 -63.15 -41.53
CA VAL A 5 -86.33 -62.57 -42.36
C VAL A 5 -86.65 -61.58 -43.51
N LYS A 6 -85.89 -60.46 -43.51
CA LYS A 6 -85.38 -59.51 -44.56
C LYS A 6 -85.93 -58.08 -44.42
N LEU A 7 -85.17 -56.96 -44.44
CA LEU A 7 -83.74 -56.64 -44.65
C LEU A 7 -83.55 -55.10 -44.46
N PHE A 8 -82.35 -54.65 -44.03
CA PHE A 8 -81.83 -53.25 -43.91
C PHE A 8 -82.58 -52.28 -42.96
N LEU A 9 -81.96 -51.51 -42.07
CA LEU A 9 -80.76 -50.69 -42.19
C LEU A 9 -80.06 -50.50 -40.81
N ILE A 10 -78.73 -50.39 -40.82
CA ILE A 10 -77.81 -50.24 -39.68
C ILE A 10 -77.84 -48.80 -39.13
N ILE A 11 -78.06 -48.63 -37.83
CA ILE A 11 -77.61 -47.47 -37.04
C ILE A 11 -77.01 -48.02 -35.73
N PHE A 12 -75.69 -47.86 -35.59
CA PHE A 12 -74.90 -48.18 -34.40
C PHE A 12 -75.05 -47.06 -33.36
N ILE A 13 -75.34 -47.42 -32.11
CA ILE A 13 -75.11 -46.58 -30.93
C ILE A 13 -74.05 -47.33 -30.11
N CYS A 14 -72.79 -46.86 -30.17
CA CYS A 14 -71.69 -47.35 -29.35
C CYS A 14 -71.69 -46.63 -28.00
N PHE A 15 -71.69 -47.42 -26.91
CA PHE A 15 -71.22 -46.97 -25.60
C PHE A 15 -69.71 -46.72 -25.66
N GLY A 16 -69.26 -45.61 -25.06
CA GLY A 16 -67.92 -45.06 -25.18
C GLY A 16 -66.84 -45.88 -24.48
N ILE A 17 -65.82 -46.25 -25.26
CA ILE A 17 -64.51 -46.72 -24.81
C ILE A 17 -63.58 -45.51 -24.97
N THR A 18 -63.00 -45.00 -23.89
CA THR A 18 -61.89 -44.03 -23.96
C THR A 18 -60.65 -44.78 -24.43
N SER A 19 -60.30 -44.60 -25.70
CA SER A 19 -59.08 -45.15 -26.30
C SER A 19 -57.85 -44.41 -25.79
N CYS A 20 -56.90 -45.14 -25.21
CA CYS A 20 -55.56 -44.63 -24.90
C CYS A 20 -54.79 -44.38 -26.20
N THR A 21 -54.30 -43.17 -26.39
CA THR A 21 -53.42 -42.80 -27.51
C THR A 21 -52.02 -42.54 -26.97
N ASP A 22 -51.02 -43.22 -27.52
CA ASP A 22 -49.60 -42.98 -27.20
C ASP A 22 -49.18 -41.56 -27.63
N THR A 23 -48.82 -40.73 -26.66
CA THR A 23 -48.15 -39.46 -26.88
C THR A 23 -46.64 -39.65 -26.74
N ASN A 24 -45.91 -39.63 -27.85
CA ASN A 24 -44.44 -39.66 -27.84
C ASN A 24 -43.87 -38.32 -27.36
N ASN A 25 -43.31 -38.30 -26.15
CA ASN A 25 -42.50 -37.22 -25.62
C ASN A 25 -41.12 -37.77 -25.26
N ASN A 26 -40.05 -37.21 -25.83
CA ASN A 26 -38.65 -37.63 -25.58
C ASN A 26 -38.14 -37.13 -24.22
N ASN A 27 -38.79 -37.52 -23.12
CA ASN A 27 -38.33 -37.23 -21.76
C ASN A 27 -37.62 -38.46 -21.17
N ASN A 28 -36.43 -38.25 -20.59
CA ASN A 28 -35.63 -39.31 -19.95
C ASN A 28 -36.13 -39.69 -18.53
N ASN A 29 -37.31 -39.23 -18.10
CA ASN A 29 -37.92 -39.56 -16.82
C ASN A 29 -39.42 -39.84 -17.00
N ILE A 30 -39.92 -40.90 -16.36
CA ILE A 30 -41.35 -41.27 -16.39
C ILE A 30 -42.12 -40.40 -15.40
N ILE A 31 -43.16 -39.71 -15.86
CA ILE A 31 -44.09 -38.97 -15.01
C ILE A 31 -45.43 -39.70 -15.03
N ILE A 32 -45.93 -40.04 -13.86
CA ILE A 32 -47.23 -40.71 -13.71
C ILE A 32 -48.30 -39.71 -13.26
N LYS A 33 -49.53 -39.93 -13.70
CA LYS A 33 -50.76 -39.27 -13.24
C LYS A 33 -51.90 -40.30 -13.12
N ILE A 34 -52.95 -39.99 -12.36
CA ILE A 34 -54.13 -40.86 -12.23
C ILE A 34 -55.36 -40.09 -12.70
N GLU A 35 -56.12 -40.67 -13.60
CA GLU A 35 -57.39 -40.13 -14.09
C GLU A 35 -58.45 -41.24 -14.10
N ASN A 36 -59.56 -41.03 -13.39
CA ASN A 36 -60.67 -42.00 -13.29
C ASN A 36 -60.20 -43.43 -12.96
N ASP A 37 -59.33 -43.55 -11.95
CA ASP A 37 -58.76 -44.81 -11.44
C ASP A 37 -57.84 -45.55 -12.43
N VAL A 38 -57.45 -44.88 -13.52
CA VAL A 38 -56.44 -45.34 -14.46
C VAL A 38 -55.15 -44.52 -14.24
N LEU A 39 -54.07 -45.23 -13.91
CA LEU A 39 -52.71 -44.71 -13.90
C LEU A 39 -52.24 -44.52 -15.35
N LEU A 40 -51.72 -43.34 -15.69
CA LEU A 40 -51.26 -42.96 -17.01
C LEU A 40 -49.82 -42.43 -16.93
N TRP A 41 -49.00 -42.70 -17.94
CA TRP A 41 -47.65 -42.11 -18.10
C TRP A 41 -47.28 -41.96 -19.57
N ASP A 42 -46.31 -41.11 -19.88
CA ASP A 42 -45.79 -40.98 -21.25
C ASP A 42 -44.87 -42.15 -21.62
N SER A 43 -44.76 -42.46 -22.93
CA SER A 43 -43.87 -43.50 -23.41
C SER A 43 -42.40 -43.17 -23.10
N TYR A 44 -41.63 -44.16 -22.65
CA TYR A 44 -40.21 -44.03 -22.37
C TYR A 44 -39.38 -44.62 -23.52
N THR A 45 -38.38 -43.87 -23.99
CA THR A 45 -37.55 -44.26 -25.13
C THR A 45 -36.89 -45.62 -24.93
N ASN A 46 -37.08 -46.54 -25.89
CA ASN A 46 -36.59 -47.93 -25.86
C ASN A 46 -37.12 -48.80 -24.71
N ALA A 47 -38.27 -48.44 -24.11
CA ALA A 47 -38.94 -49.30 -23.13
C ALA A 47 -39.50 -50.56 -23.81
N LEU A 48 -39.18 -51.72 -23.24
CA LEU A 48 -39.75 -53.02 -23.62
C LEU A 48 -41.06 -53.28 -22.86
N ASN A 49 -41.11 -52.87 -21.60
CA ASN A 49 -42.29 -52.91 -20.73
C ASN A 49 -42.09 -51.97 -19.52
N TYR A 50 -43.15 -51.79 -18.74
CA TYR A 50 -43.21 -50.94 -17.56
C TYR A 50 -43.64 -51.77 -16.35
N ASN A 51 -42.90 -51.68 -15.27
CA ASN A 51 -43.24 -52.30 -14.01
C ASN A 51 -43.97 -51.30 -13.12
N ILE A 52 -45.11 -51.71 -12.59
CA ILE A 52 -45.96 -50.91 -11.71
C ILE A 52 -45.79 -51.41 -10.28
N TYR A 53 -45.46 -50.50 -9.38
CA TYR A 53 -45.28 -50.79 -7.98
C TYR A 53 -46.34 -50.08 -7.17
N ILE A 54 -46.96 -50.82 -6.25
CA ILE A 54 -47.94 -50.31 -5.29
C ILE A 54 -47.40 -50.64 -3.89
N ASP A 55 -47.21 -49.62 -3.05
CA ASP A 55 -46.54 -49.70 -1.75
C ASP A 55 -45.18 -50.42 -1.80
N ASN A 56 -44.41 -50.09 -2.84
CA ASN A 56 -43.10 -50.69 -3.17
C ASN A 56 -43.12 -52.18 -3.52
N ILE A 57 -44.29 -52.81 -3.68
CA ILE A 57 -44.42 -54.19 -4.16
C ILE A 57 -44.66 -54.13 -5.67
N LEU A 58 -43.92 -54.93 -6.45
CA LEU A 58 -44.17 -55.08 -7.88
C LEU A 58 -45.53 -55.77 -8.06
N THR A 59 -46.50 -55.02 -8.58
CA THR A 59 -47.87 -55.49 -8.74
C THR A 59 -48.10 -56.03 -10.15
N ASP A 60 -47.58 -55.36 -11.17
CA ASP A 60 -47.76 -55.79 -12.56
C ASP A 60 -46.65 -55.29 -13.49
N THR A 61 -46.58 -55.88 -14.68
CA THR A 61 -45.70 -55.47 -15.78
C THR A 61 -46.50 -55.37 -17.08
N VAL A 62 -46.61 -54.18 -17.65
CA VAL A 62 -47.42 -53.90 -18.84
C VAL A 62 -46.58 -53.31 -19.98
N THR A 63 -47.02 -53.48 -21.23
CA THR A 63 -46.35 -52.87 -22.41
C THR A 63 -47.00 -51.56 -22.85
N GLN A 64 -48.22 -51.30 -22.37
CA GLN A 64 -48.96 -50.06 -22.59
C GLN A 64 -48.56 -48.99 -21.57
N THR A 65 -48.93 -47.75 -21.86
CA THR A 65 -48.63 -46.53 -21.07
C THR A 65 -49.71 -46.19 -20.04
N CYS A 66 -50.54 -47.18 -19.69
CA CYS A 66 -51.62 -47.04 -18.72
C CYS A 66 -51.90 -48.32 -17.92
N TYR A 67 -52.48 -48.18 -16.73
CA TYR A 67 -52.84 -49.29 -15.85
C TYR A 67 -54.09 -48.99 -15.04
N ASP A 68 -55.07 -49.89 -15.07
CA ASP A 68 -56.28 -49.82 -14.24
C ASP A 68 -55.92 -50.26 -12.81
N LEU A 69 -56.10 -49.35 -11.85
CA LEU A 69 -55.71 -49.62 -10.47
C LEU A 69 -56.69 -50.55 -9.77
N SER A 70 -58.00 -50.42 -10.00
CA SER A 70 -59.07 -51.26 -9.42
C SER A 70 -58.80 -51.77 -7.98
N LEU A 71 -58.23 -50.92 -7.12
CA LEU A 71 -57.79 -51.28 -5.76
C LEU A 71 -58.96 -51.22 -4.77
N LYS A 72 -58.81 -51.94 -3.66
CA LYS A 72 -59.73 -51.82 -2.51
C LYS A 72 -59.55 -50.44 -1.84
N GLU A 73 -60.52 -50.06 -1.01
CA GLU A 73 -60.48 -48.81 -0.25
C GLU A 73 -59.24 -48.72 0.65
N GLY A 74 -58.43 -47.69 0.43
CA GLY A 74 -57.15 -47.48 1.12
C GLY A 74 -56.32 -46.35 0.49
N THR A 75 -55.18 -46.07 1.12
CA THR A 75 -54.15 -45.15 0.61
C THR A 75 -52.97 -45.96 0.13
N TYR A 76 -52.52 -45.70 -1.11
CA TYR A 76 -51.46 -46.48 -1.75
C TYR A 76 -50.40 -45.58 -2.38
N GLN A 77 -49.11 -45.92 -2.23
CA GLN A 77 -48.01 -45.26 -2.93
C GLN A 77 -47.70 -45.97 -4.25
N ILE A 78 -47.84 -45.26 -5.37
CA ILE A 78 -47.68 -45.84 -6.70
C ILE A 78 -46.47 -45.24 -7.40
N LYS A 79 -45.64 -46.09 -8.03
CA LYS A 79 -44.53 -45.67 -8.90
C LYS A 79 -44.35 -46.64 -10.06
N VAL A 80 -43.84 -46.15 -11.18
CA VAL A 80 -43.58 -46.93 -12.41
C VAL A 80 -42.11 -46.81 -12.79
N ASN A 81 -41.50 -47.88 -13.29
CA ASN A 81 -40.23 -47.78 -14.02
C ASN A 81 -40.25 -48.57 -15.33
N ALA A 82 -39.55 -48.08 -16.34
CA ALA A 82 -39.42 -48.75 -17.63
C ALA A 82 -38.25 -49.74 -17.59
N LYS A 83 -38.45 -50.91 -18.18
CA LYS A 83 -37.38 -51.84 -18.51
C LYS A 83 -36.92 -51.62 -19.94
N THR A 84 -35.64 -51.37 -20.14
CA THR A 84 -35.00 -51.23 -21.45
C THR A 84 -33.99 -52.36 -21.67
N ILE A 85 -33.43 -52.45 -22.88
CA ILE A 85 -32.37 -53.41 -23.20
C ILE A 85 -31.09 -53.20 -22.35
N ASN A 86 -30.89 -51.98 -21.81
CA ASN A 86 -29.72 -51.59 -21.03
C ASN A 86 -29.97 -51.62 -19.50
N GLY A 87 -31.13 -52.10 -19.04
CA GLY A 87 -31.53 -52.11 -17.63
C GLY A 87 -32.80 -51.32 -17.36
N TYR A 88 -33.06 -50.96 -16.09
CA TYR A 88 -34.26 -50.23 -15.68
C TYR A 88 -34.03 -48.72 -15.64
N SER A 89 -35.06 -47.94 -15.96
CA SER A 89 -35.07 -46.49 -15.71
C SER A 89 -35.11 -46.19 -14.21
N SER A 90 -34.87 -44.92 -13.86
CA SER A 90 -35.33 -44.34 -12.60
C SER A 90 -36.84 -44.58 -12.42
N PHE A 91 -37.27 -44.69 -11.17
CA PHE A 91 -38.70 -44.69 -10.84
C PHE A 91 -39.32 -43.33 -11.16
N SER A 92 -40.60 -43.34 -11.52
CA SER A 92 -41.43 -42.14 -11.63
C SER A 92 -41.55 -41.40 -10.29
N ASN A 93 -42.19 -40.22 -10.32
CA ASN A 93 -42.77 -39.63 -9.11
C ASN A 93 -43.66 -40.65 -8.37
N ILE A 94 -43.76 -40.51 -7.05
CA ILE A 94 -44.68 -41.32 -6.22
C ILE A 94 -46.01 -40.58 -6.14
N LEU A 95 -47.12 -41.27 -6.40
CA LEU A 95 -48.47 -40.76 -6.17
C LEU A 95 -49.11 -41.51 -5.00
N GLU A 96 -49.78 -40.77 -4.12
CA GLU A 96 -50.71 -41.36 -3.15
C GLU A 96 -52.12 -41.44 -3.78
N TYR A 97 -52.63 -42.66 -3.95
CA TYR A 97 -53.96 -42.91 -4.47
C TYR A 97 -54.95 -43.19 -3.34
N TYR A 98 -56.07 -42.46 -3.34
CA TYR A 98 -57.19 -42.61 -2.41
C TYR A 98 -58.42 -43.08 -3.19
N SER A 99 -58.84 -44.34 -3.03
CA SER A 99 -59.88 -44.93 -3.90
C SER A 99 -61.32 -44.48 -3.57
N ASN A 100 -61.51 -43.42 -2.76
CA ASN A 100 -62.83 -43.02 -2.25
C ASN A 100 -63.36 -41.77 -2.98
N GLY A 101 -63.87 -41.96 -4.20
CA GLY A 101 -64.78 -41.02 -4.87
C GLY A 101 -64.31 -39.56 -4.96
N SER A 102 -63.51 -39.25 -5.99
CA SER A 102 -63.38 -37.91 -6.60
C SER A 102 -62.87 -36.79 -5.70
N LYS A 103 -61.55 -36.67 -5.58
CA LYS A 103 -60.79 -35.41 -5.56
C LYS A 103 -59.31 -35.68 -5.84
N TYR A 104 -58.83 -35.24 -7.01
CA TYR A 104 -57.42 -35.27 -7.38
C TYR A 104 -56.83 -33.91 -7.01
N GLU A 105 -56.00 -33.85 -5.97
CA GLU A 105 -55.11 -32.72 -5.76
C GLU A 105 -53.72 -33.16 -6.17
N ASP A 106 -53.11 -32.44 -7.13
CA ASP A 106 -51.67 -32.54 -7.38
C ASP A 106 -50.97 -32.39 -6.02
N VAL A 107 -50.32 -33.46 -5.55
CA VAL A 107 -49.53 -33.38 -4.33
C VAL A 107 -48.41 -32.40 -4.63
N VAL A 108 -48.58 -31.15 -4.18
CA VAL A 108 -47.53 -30.14 -4.20
C VAL A 108 -46.44 -30.67 -3.28
N ILE A 109 -45.40 -31.25 -3.86
CA ILE A 109 -44.25 -31.70 -3.11
C ILE A 109 -43.59 -30.43 -2.60
N LYS A 110 -43.71 -30.17 -1.29
CA LYS A 110 -43.08 -29.01 -0.68
C LYS A 110 -41.57 -29.18 -0.71
N LEU A 111 -40.91 -28.51 -1.66
CA LEU A 111 -39.46 -28.46 -1.79
C LEU A 111 -38.89 -27.42 -0.82
N GLN A 112 -37.76 -27.74 -0.21
CA GLN A 112 -37.01 -26.75 0.59
C GLN A 112 -36.27 -25.79 -0.35
N ALA A 113 -36.12 -24.54 0.05
CA ALA A 113 -35.27 -23.60 -0.67
C ALA A 113 -33.81 -24.12 -0.69
N PRO A 114 -33.13 -24.08 -1.85
CA PRO A 114 -31.70 -24.35 -1.89
C PRO A 114 -30.93 -23.26 -1.13
N VAL A 115 -29.79 -23.61 -0.56
CA VAL A 115 -28.81 -22.70 0.04
C VAL A 115 -27.69 -22.53 -0.96
N ILE A 116 -27.50 -21.29 -1.42
CA ILE A 116 -26.55 -20.97 -2.49
C ILE A 116 -25.27 -20.35 -1.93
N LYS A 117 -24.16 -20.56 -2.64
CA LYS A 117 -22.84 -19.94 -2.40
C LYS A 117 -22.19 -19.55 -3.72
N LEU A 118 -21.44 -18.45 -3.71
CA LEU A 118 -20.62 -18.02 -4.83
C LEU A 118 -19.14 -18.17 -4.46
N THR A 119 -18.35 -18.76 -5.34
CA THR A 119 -16.89 -18.90 -5.18
C THR A 119 -16.28 -18.87 -6.58
N ASP A 120 -15.36 -17.94 -6.84
CA ASP A 120 -14.60 -17.80 -8.10
C ASP A 120 -15.48 -17.87 -9.38
N GLY A 121 -16.56 -17.10 -9.46
CA GLY A 121 -17.47 -17.08 -10.62
C GLY A 121 -18.43 -18.27 -10.73
N ILE A 122 -18.42 -19.19 -9.75
CA ILE A 122 -19.25 -20.40 -9.75
C ILE A 122 -20.32 -20.30 -8.66
N LEU A 123 -21.57 -20.17 -9.08
CA LEU A 123 -22.73 -20.27 -8.21
C LEU A 123 -23.04 -21.75 -7.94
N SER A 124 -23.04 -22.18 -6.69
CA SER A 124 -23.29 -23.57 -6.29
C SER A 124 -24.34 -23.69 -5.18
N TRP A 125 -25.00 -24.85 -5.07
CA TRP A 125 -26.04 -25.08 -4.06
C TRP A 125 -26.12 -26.54 -3.57
N ASN A 126 -26.75 -26.73 -2.41
CA ASN A 126 -27.01 -28.07 -1.89
C ASN A 126 -28.13 -28.77 -2.68
N LYS A 127 -28.02 -30.10 -2.79
CA LYS A 127 -29.08 -30.93 -3.36
C LYS A 127 -30.36 -30.84 -2.51
N VAL A 128 -31.48 -30.50 -3.14
CA VAL A 128 -32.81 -30.49 -2.51
C VAL A 128 -33.48 -31.84 -2.71
N LEU A 129 -34.02 -32.43 -1.64
CA LEU A 129 -34.72 -33.71 -1.69
C LEU A 129 -35.95 -33.61 -2.60
N ASN A 130 -36.14 -34.60 -3.47
CA ASN A 130 -37.19 -34.67 -4.50
C ASN A 130 -37.10 -33.64 -5.64
N ALA A 131 -36.10 -32.75 -5.65
CA ALA A 131 -35.87 -31.87 -6.79
C ALA A 131 -35.26 -32.65 -7.98
N VAL A 132 -35.78 -32.41 -9.18
CA VAL A 132 -35.32 -32.99 -10.45
C VAL A 132 -34.53 -32.00 -11.30
N SER A 133 -34.71 -30.69 -11.07
CA SER A 133 -33.95 -29.61 -11.71
C SER A 133 -33.94 -28.34 -10.85
N TYR A 134 -33.15 -27.35 -11.26
CA TYR A 134 -32.98 -26.06 -10.60
C TYR A 134 -33.05 -24.93 -11.62
N ASP A 135 -33.86 -23.92 -11.32
CA ASP A 135 -33.96 -22.70 -12.11
C ASP A 135 -33.04 -21.62 -11.51
N ILE A 136 -32.17 -21.05 -12.34
CA ILE A 136 -31.25 -19.98 -11.96
C ILE A 136 -31.81 -18.67 -12.47
N TYR A 137 -31.95 -17.69 -11.57
CA TYR A 137 -32.44 -16.37 -11.90
C TYR A 137 -31.36 -15.32 -11.74
N LYS A 138 -31.40 -14.31 -12.61
CA LYS A 138 -30.63 -13.06 -12.54
C LYS A 138 -31.60 -11.89 -12.63
N ASN A 139 -31.63 -11.03 -11.62
CA ASN A 139 -32.55 -9.88 -11.54
C ASN A 139 -34.00 -10.27 -11.86
N ASP A 140 -34.48 -11.33 -11.21
CA ASP A 140 -35.81 -11.94 -11.40
C ASP A 140 -36.10 -12.51 -12.80
N SER A 141 -35.14 -12.49 -13.73
CA SER A 141 -35.22 -13.14 -15.03
C SER A 141 -34.62 -14.54 -15.00
N LEU A 142 -35.33 -15.54 -15.53
CA LEU A 142 -34.81 -16.90 -15.64
C LEU A 142 -33.65 -16.94 -16.64
N LEU A 143 -32.48 -17.39 -16.18
CA LEU A 143 -31.30 -17.60 -17.02
C LEU A 143 -31.28 -19.00 -17.62
N ASP A 144 -31.45 -20.02 -16.77
CA ASP A 144 -31.32 -21.42 -17.17
C ASP A 144 -32.06 -22.36 -16.20
N SER A 145 -32.32 -23.58 -16.66
CA SER A 145 -32.93 -24.68 -15.90
C SER A 145 -32.08 -25.93 -16.04
N ILE A 146 -31.29 -26.27 -15.02
CA ILE A 146 -30.27 -27.32 -15.10
C ILE A 146 -30.45 -28.40 -14.03
N THR A 147 -29.76 -29.54 -14.18
CA THR A 147 -29.76 -30.64 -13.20
C THR A 147 -28.48 -30.73 -12.38
N SER A 148 -27.43 -29.98 -12.75
CA SER A 148 -26.20 -29.83 -11.96
C SER A 148 -26.46 -29.02 -10.69
N LEU A 149 -25.52 -29.07 -9.74
CA LEU A 149 -25.56 -28.33 -8.47
C LEU A 149 -24.69 -27.07 -8.50
N SER A 150 -24.28 -26.65 -9.70
CA SER A 150 -23.49 -25.45 -9.92
C SER A 150 -23.72 -24.90 -11.32
N TYR A 151 -23.48 -23.60 -11.47
CA TYR A 151 -23.61 -22.81 -12.69
C TYR A 151 -22.55 -21.71 -12.73
N ASN A 152 -21.87 -21.56 -13.87
CA ASN A 152 -20.92 -20.46 -14.07
C ASN A 152 -21.72 -19.19 -14.37
N ILE A 153 -21.45 -18.11 -13.63
CA ILE A 153 -22.08 -16.83 -13.87
C ILE A 153 -21.06 -15.86 -14.47
N ASP A 154 -21.54 -14.98 -15.35
CA ASP A 154 -20.79 -13.77 -15.69
C ASP A 154 -20.92 -12.83 -14.48
N GLU A 155 -19.82 -12.61 -13.75
CA GLU A 155 -19.76 -11.74 -12.58
C GLU A 155 -19.94 -10.28 -12.99
N VAL A 156 -21.20 -9.84 -13.06
CA VAL A 156 -21.56 -8.46 -13.38
C VAL A 156 -22.15 -7.80 -12.13
N TYR A 157 -21.55 -6.70 -11.71
CA TYR A 157 -21.85 -6.01 -10.45
C TYR A 157 -23.31 -5.53 -10.36
N GLY A 158 -23.90 -5.65 -9.17
CA GLY A 158 -25.29 -5.29 -8.89
C GLY A 158 -26.31 -6.34 -9.35
N ASP A 159 -25.88 -7.40 -10.04
CA ASP A 159 -26.75 -8.49 -10.40
C ASP A 159 -27.09 -9.35 -9.19
N LYS A 160 -28.36 -9.72 -9.11
CA LYS A 160 -28.92 -10.54 -8.04
C LYS A 160 -29.22 -11.93 -8.56
N TYR A 161 -28.56 -12.91 -7.97
CA TYR A 161 -28.74 -14.32 -8.30
C TYR A 161 -29.48 -15.06 -7.19
N TYR A 162 -30.42 -15.91 -7.58
CA TYR A 162 -31.05 -16.88 -6.69
C TYR A 162 -31.44 -18.14 -7.47
N VAL A 163 -31.63 -19.23 -6.74
CA VAL A 163 -31.96 -20.55 -7.32
C VAL A 163 -33.28 -21.06 -6.73
N VAL A 164 -34.09 -21.70 -7.58
CA VAL A 164 -35.34 -22.36 -7.19
C VAL A 164 -35.28 -23.83 -7.56
N ALA A 165 -35.57 -24.72 -6.61
CA ALA A 165 -35.62 -26.15 -6.86
C ALA A 165 -36.98 -26.55 -7.46
N ARG A 166 -36.97 -27.53 -8.39
CA ARG A 166 -38.16 -27.95 -9.14
C ARG A 166 -38.41 -29.44 -9.09
N SER A 167 -39.69 -29.81 -9.05
CA SER A 167 -40.16 -31.18 -9.24
C SER A 167 -41.53 -31.17 -9.91
N GLY A 168 -41.56 -31.39 -11.22
CA GLY A 168 -42.80 -31.26 -12.02
C GLY A 168 -43.36 -29.84 -11.93
N ASN A 169 -44.62 -29.71 -11.49
CA ASN A 169 -45.30 -28.42 -11.27
C ASN A 169 -45.01 -27.79 -9.89
N SER A 170 -44.21 -28.44 -9.03
CA SER A 170 -43.87 -27.93 -7.69
C SER A 170 -42.55 -27.14 -7.70
N TYR A 171 -42.51 -26.07 -6.89
CA TYR A 171 -41.36 -25.16 -6.73
C TYR A 171 -41.02 -25.01 -5.25
N SER A 172 -39.75 -24.80 -4.93
CA SER A 172 -39.34 -24.28 -3.63
C SER A 172 -39.58 -22.77 -3.53
N ASP A 173 -39.45 -22.22 -2.32
CA ASP A 173 -39.16 -20.79 -2.17
C ASP A 173 -37.79 -20.45 -2.81
N LYS A 174 -37.53 -19.15 -3.05
CA LYS A 174 -36.21 -18.67 -3.49
C LYS A 174 -35.15 -19.05 -2.45
N SER A 175 -33.95 -19.38 -2.90
CA SER A 175 -32.77 -19.38 -2.03
C SER A 175 -32.55 -18.01 -1.36
N ASN A 176 -31.57 -17.91 -0.47
CA ASN A 176 -30.96 -16.60 -0.20
C ASN A 176 -30.55 -15.94 -1.53
N VAL A 177 -30.68 -14.62 -1.63
CA VAL A 177 -30.23 -13.87 -2.82
C VAL A 177 -28.76 -13.53 -2.62
N ILE A 178 -27.92 -13.86 -3.59
CA ILE A 178 -26.55 -13.36 -3.67
C ILE A 178 -26.57 -12.18 -4.63
N GLU A 179 -26.28 -11.00 -4.11
CA GLU A 179 -25.98 -9.83 -4.92
C GLU A 179 -24.48 -9.84 -5.20
N ILE A 180 -24.08 -9.65 -6.46
CA ILE A 180 -22.68 -9.43 -6.81
C ILE A 180 -22.30 -8.04 -6.33
N ASN A 181 -21.95 -7.97 -5.05
CA ASN A 181 -21.36 -6.82 -4.41
C ASN A 181 -19.86 -6.89 -4.71
N GLY A 182 -19.40 -6.08 -5.65
CA GLY A 182 -18.02 -5.63 -5.61
C GLY A 182 -17.96 -4.52 -4.59
N ASP A 183 -17.00 -4.54 -3.68
CA ASP A 183 -16.55 -3.28 -3.10
C ASP A 183 -16.10 -2.42 -4.29
N ILE A 184 -16.91 -1.41 -4.62
CA ILE A 184 -16.54 -0.44 -5.64
C ILE A 184 -15.45 0.41 -4.98
N ASN A 185 -14.19 -0.01 -5.12
CA ASN A 185 -13.03 0.84 -4.93
C ASN A 185 -12.99 1.85 -6.08
N THR A 186 -13.96 2.76 -6.08
CA THR A 186 -13.90 3.98 -6.88
C THR A 186 -13.68 5.11 -5.90
N GLY A 187 -12.57 5.81 -6.08
CA GLY A 187 -12.14 6.83 -5.15
C GLY A 187 -10.94 7.58 -5.66
N VAL A 188 -10.49 8.53 -4.86
CA VAL A 188 -9.28 9.29 -5.14
C VAL A 188 -8.34 9.12 -3.97
N VAL A 189 -7.11 8.69 -4.24
CA VAL A 189 -6.03 8.73 -3.27
C VAL A 189 -5.22 9.99 -3.52
N ASN A 190 -5.18 10.88 -2.53
CA ASN A 190 -4.41 12.10 -2.58
C ASN A 190 -3.28 12.03 -1.56
N ILE A 191 -2.04 12.29 -2.00
CA ILE A 191 -0.86 12.21 -1.15
C ILE A 191 -0.08 13.51 -1.30
N PHE A 192 0.20 14.20 -0.21
CA PHE A 192 1.23 15.23 -0.11
C PHE A 192 2.53 14.64 0.40
N SER A 193 3.63 15.15 -0.13
CA SER A 193 4.97 14.82 0.35
C SER A 193 5.84 16.06 0.45
N ILE A 194 6.41 16.25 1.64
CA ILE A 194 7.56 17.13 1.86
C ILE A 194 8.79 16.24 2.08
N ASN A 195 9.96 16.75 1.74
CA ASN A 195 11.23 16.07 1.94
C ASN A 195 12.34 17.11 2.09
N ASP A 196 13.44 16.71 2.73
CA ASP A 196 14.67 17.50 2.81
C ASP A 196 14.40 18.94 3.30
N THR A 197 13.52 19.12 4.30
CA THR A 197 13.20 20.45 4.83
C THR A 197 14.42 21.08 5.50
N HIS A 198 15.38 20.25 5.92
CA HIS A 198 16.64 20.64 6.51
C HIS A 198 16.53 21.69 7.60
N GLY A 199 15.64 21.48 8.56
CA GLY A 199 15.48 22.40 9.68
C GLY A 199 14.75 23.73 9.37
N ALA A 200 14.21 23.90 8.17
CA ALA A 200 13.39 25.05 7.76
C ALA A 200 12.01 25.09 8.47
N ALA A 201 11.99 25.26 9.80
CA ALA A 201 10.74 25.24 10.58
C ALA A 201 9.93 26.53 10.40
N ALA A 202 10.59 27.69 10.50
CA ALA A 202 9.96 29.01 10.50
C ALA A 202 10.32 29.81 9.23
N THR A 203 9.35 30.53 8.67
CA THR A 203 9.60 31.44 7.55
C THR A 203 10.46 32.62 8.00
N ASN A 204 11.54 32.89 7.26
CA ASN A 204 12.37 34.09 7.43
C ASN A 204 12.69 34.72 6.06
N ALA A 205 13.67 35.63 6.00
CA ALA A 205 14.03 36.33 4.77
C ALA A 205 14.53 35.39 3.65
N ASN A 206 15.12 34.25 4.00
CA ASN A 206 15.85 33.37 3.09
C ASN A 206 15.15 32.01 2.89
N VAL A 207 14.32 31.59 3.86
CA VAL A 207 13.75 30.24 3.93
C VAL A 207 12.23 30.32 4.13
N THR A 208 11.50 29.43 3.46
CA THR A 208 10.07 29.23 3.70
C THR A 208 9.88 28.16 4.78
N GLY A 209 9.13 28.48 5.82
CA GLY A 209 8.84 27.57 6.94
C GLY A 209 7.58 26.75 6.73
N LEU A 210 7.32 25.86 7.69
CA LEU A 210 6.12 25.02 7.72
C LEU A 210 4.85 25.82 7.98
N ASP A 211 4.95 27.04 8.51
CA ASP A 211 3.83 27.97 8.67
C ASP A 211 3.12 28.29 7.36
N LYS A 212 3.87 28.40 6.27
CA LYS A 212 3.29 28.59 4.93
C LYS A 212 2.90 27.28 4.26
N VAL A 213 3.58 26.18 4.61
CA VAL A 213 3.21 24.83 4.14
C VAL A 213 1.84 24.45 4.67
N GLU A 214 1.54 24.72 5.94
CA GLU A 214 0.23 24.44 6.52
C GLU A 214 -0.88 25.20 5.80
N THR A 215 -0.74 26.52 5.61
CA THR A 215 -1.72 27.31 4.86
C THR A 215 -1.94 26.77 3.45
N LEU A 216 -0.87 26.34 2.77
CA LEU A 216 -0.96 25.73 1.45
C LEU A 216 -1.75 24.42 1.50
N ILE A 217 -1.41 23.51 2.40
CA ILE A 217 -2.08 22.21 2.55
C ILE A 217 -3.56 22.45 2.88
N ASN A 218 -3.88 23.28 3.87
CA ASN A 218 -5.25 23.62 4.25
C ASN A 218 -6.06 24.25 3.11
N SER A 219 -5.41 25.00 2.21
CA SER A 219 -6.08 25.56 1.02
C SER A 219 -6.48 24.50 -0.02
N LEU A 220 -5.82 23.33 0.00
CA LEU A 220 -6.06 22.22 -0.92
C LEU A 220 -6.99 21.16 -0.29
N GLU A 221 -6.95 20.98 1.04
CA GLU A 221 -7.78 20.03 1.80
C GLU A 221 -9.21 20.53 2.10
N THR A 222 -9.87 21.22 1.16
CA THR A 222 -11.20 21.81 1.42
C THR A 222 -12.34 20.80 1.44
N ASP A 223 -12.35 19.86 0.48
CA ASP A 223 -13.41 18.83 0.33
C ASP A 223 -12.83 17.40 0.17
N THR A 224 -11.51 17.25 0.27
CA THR A 224 -10.80 15.97 0.07
C THR A 224 -9.65 15.83 1.05
N ASN A 225 -9.58 14.70 1.73
CA ASN A 225 -8.47 14.39 2.64
C ASN A 225 -7.21 14.05 1.83
N TYR A 226 -6.04 14.45 2.34
CA TYR A 226 -4.75 14.02 1.81
C TYR A 226 -3.99 13.22 2.86
N ILE A 227 -3.26 12.21 2.38
CA ILE A 227 -2.21 11.54 3.13
C ILE A 227 -0.99 12.47 3.14
N LYS A 228 -0.40 12.73 4.30
CA LYS A 228 0.73 13.66 4.48
C LYS A 228 1.98 12.87 4.88
N VAL A 229 2.98 12.84 3.99
CA VAL A 229 4.23 12.10 4.18
C VAL A 229 5.41 13.05 4.34
N ALA A 230 6.11 12.98 5.47
CA ALA A 230 7.41 13.62 5.64
C ALA A 230 8.51 12.64 5.24
N ASN A 231 9.14 12.81 4.08
CA ASN A 231 10.00 11.81 3.46
C ASN A 231 11.51 12.04 3.72
N GLY A 232 11.88 12.12 5.00
CA GLY A 232 13.27 12.18 5.48
C GLY A 232 14.01 13.51 5.29
N ASP A 233 15.14 13.62 5.99
CA ASP A 233 15.98 14.81 6.12
C ASP A 233 15.18 16.06 6.56
N ILE A 234 14.31 15.86 7.55
CA ILE A 234 13.39 16.89 8.04
C ILE A 234 14.09 17.76 9.09
N PHE A 235 14.83 17.13 10.01
CA PHE A 235 15.31 17.82 11.21
C PHE A 235 16.56 18.66 10.99
N GLN A 236 17.58 18.14 10.30
CA GLN A 236 18.90 18.76 10.34
C GLN A 236 19.07 19.94 9.37
N GLY A 237 19.65 21.05 9.81
CA GLY A 237 20.19 22.07 8.90
C GLY A 237 19.96 23.51 9.37
N GLY A 238 18.78 23.76 9.94
CA GLY A 238 18.43 25.04 10.54
C GLY A 238 18.83 25.15 12.00
N TYR A 239 19.15 26.35 12.48
CA TYR A 239 19.64 26.61 13.83
C TYR A 239 18.64 26.11 14.89
N ALA A 240 17.38 26.52 14.78
CA ALA A 240 16.36 26.21 15.77
C ALA A 240 16.15 24.70 15.92
N SER A 241 16.13 23.97 14.81
CA SER A 241 16.00 22.52 14.82
C SER A 241 17.26 21.85 15.39
N ASN A 242 18.46 22.34 15.06
CA ASN A 242 19.70 21.81 15.61
C ASN A 242 19.79 21.97 17.15
N VAL A 243 19.40 23.14 17.67
CA VAL A 243 19.43 23.41 19.12
C VAL A 243 18.37 22.58 19.85
N THR A 244 17.17 22.46 19.28
CA THR A 244 16.05 21.71 19.86
C THR A 244 16.09 20.22 19.56
N ARG A 245 17.10 19.75 18.82
CA ARG A 245 17.25 18.37 18.34
C ARG A 245 15.98 17.86 17.63
N GLY A 246 15.38 18.69 16.79
CA GLY A 246 14.21 18.33 15.98
C GLY A 246 12.86 18.49 16.69
N ARG A 247 12.83 18.83 17.99
CA ARG A 247 11.58 18.92 18.76
C ARG A 247 10.57 19.91 18.16
N ILE A 248 11.03 21.05 17.64
CA ILE A 248 10.17 22.02 16.94
C ILE A 248 9.43 21.38 15.75
N PHE A 249 10.06 20.47 15.01
CA PHE A 249 9.42 19.76 13.91
C PHE A 249 8.43 18.72 14.39
N ILE A 250 8.71 18.00 15.48
CA ILE A 250 7.75 17.06 16.06
C ILE A 250 6.45 17.77 16.41
N ASP A 251 6.53 18.91 17.10
CA ASP A 251 5.33 19.67 17.49
C ASP A 251 4.56 20.18 16.27
N ILE A 252 5.25 20.71 15.24
CA ILE A 252 4.61 21.21 14.03
C ILE A 252 3.99 20.08 13.19
N LEU A 253 4.69 18.96 12.99
CA LEU A 253 4.19 17.84 12.22
C LEU A 253 2.99 17.16 12.91
N ASN A 254 2.98 17.13 14.24
CA ASN A 254 1.83 16.68 15.03
C ASN A 254 0.61 17.58 14.79
N GLU A 255 0.78 18.91 14.83
CA GLU A 255 -0.30 19.89 14.59
C GLU A 255 -0.83 19.80 13.15
N MET A 256 0.05 19.53 12.18
CA MET A 256 -0.32 19.39 10.78
C MET A 256 -0.96 18.03 10.43
N ASP A 257 -1.11 17.14 11.41
CA ASP A 257 -1.64 15.78 11.28
C ASP A 257 -0.89 14.97 10.20
N PHE A 258 0.45 14.93 10.25
CA PHE A 258 1.21 14.07 9.34
C PHE A 258 0.94 12.59 9.61
N ASP A 259 0.81 11.79 8.54
CA ASP A 259 0.48 10.37 8.67
C ASP A 259 1.71 9.49 8.90
N CYS A 260 2.89 9.93 8.46
CA CYS A 260 4.14 9.25 8.72
C CYS A 260 5.36 10.12 8.46
N PHE A 261 6.48 9.70 9.07
CA PHE A 261 7.80 10.26 8.86
C PHE A 261 8.78 9.16 8.45
N VAL A 262 9.33 9.22 7.23
CA VAL A 262 10.38 8.30 6.77
C VAL A 262 11.73 8.79 7.26
N ILE A 263 12.54 7.90 7.81
CA ILE A 263 13.89 8.23 8.27
C ILE A 263 14.83 8.45 7.07
N GLY A 264 15.42 9.64 7.00
CA GLY A 264 16.52 9.98 6.09
C GLY A 264 17.89 9.81 6.74
N ASN A 265 18.94 10.17 6.00
CA ASN A 265 20.31 10.00 6.51
C ASN A 265 20.64 11.02 7.59
N HIS A 266 20.12 12.24 7.50
CA HIS A 266 20.44 13.30 8.46
C HIS A 266 19.74 13.16 9.81
N GLU A 267 18.75 12.27 9.91
CA GLU A 267 18.20 11.85 11.20
C GLU A 267 19.24 11.13 12.09
N PHE A 268 20.33 10.61 11.51
CA PHE A 268 21.45 10.02 12.26
C PHE A 268 22.50 11.03 12.73
N ASP A 269 22.42 12.32 12.35
CA ASP A 269 23.49 13.30 12.60
C ASP A 269 23.76 13.58 14.09
N TRP A 270 22.80 13.29 14.96
CA TRP A 270 22.92 13.41 16.42
C TRP A 270 23.02 12.05 17.12
N GLY A 271 23.21 10.97 16.35
CA GLY A 271 22.90 9.61 16.77
C GLY A 271 21.40 9.37 16.75
N ILE A 272 20.96 8.27 16.14
CA ILE A 272 19.53 7.98 15.94
C ILE A 272 18.77 7.84 17.28
N GLU A 273 19.47 7.51 18.37
CA GLU A 273 18.87 7.46 19.71
C GLU A 273 18.41 8.83 20.23
N THR A 274 18.96 9.92 19.68
CA THR A 274 18.50 11.28 20.03
C THR A 274 17.10 11.56 19.47
N ILE A 275 16.73 10.92 18.36
CA ILE A 275 15.40 11.10 17.76
C ILE A 275 14.41 10.01 18.19
N SER A 276 14.90 8.83 18.60
CA SER A 276 14.05 7.72 19.04
C SER A 276 13.27 8.04 20.32
N VAL A 277 13.75 9.01 21.11
CA VAL A 277 13.05 9.52 22.30
C VAL A 277 11.66 10.08 21.98
N TYR A 278 11.42 10.53 20.74
CA TYR A 278 10.11 11.02 20.32
C TYR A 278 9.08 9.90 20.04
N LYS A 279 9.46 8.63 20.27
CA LYS A 279 8.65 7.42 20.13
C LYS A 279 8.64 6.58 21.41
N ASP A 280 9.14 7.09 22.54
CA ASP A 280 9.27 6.34 23.78
C ASP A 280 8.02 6.43 24.68
N GLY A 281 7.04 7.28 24.30
CA GLY A 281 5.80 7.50 25.03
C GLY A 281 5.88 8.58 26.12
N ASP A 282 7.02 9.26 26.29
CA ASP A 282 7.19 10.36 27.23
C ASP A 282 6.78 11.71 26.60
N LEU A 283 5.53 12.09 26.84
CA LEU A 283 4.98 13.38 26.39
C LEU A 283 5.80 14.62 26.84
N SER A 284 6.67 14.50 27.85
CA SER A 284 7.46 15.63 28.35
C SER A 284 8.66 16.00 27.45
N ASN A 285 9.22 15.03 26.73
CA ASN A 285 10.32 15.25 25.79
C ASN A 285 9.81 15.57 24.37
N GLY A 286 8.51 15.34 24.12
CA GLY A 286 7.82 15.54 22.85
C GLY A 286 7.55 14.20 22.20
N GLU A 287 6.31 13.92 21.83
CA GLU A 287 5.98 12.59 21.30
C GLU A 287 5.37 12.75 19.91
N ALA A 288 5.90 12.03 18.94
CA ALA A 288 5.32 11.96 17.61
C ALA A 288 4.05 11.10 17.65
N ASN A 289 2.93 11.69 17.25
CA ASN A 289 1.64 11.00 17.13
C ASN A 289 1.53 10.16 15.83
N PHE A 290 2.59 10.16 15.02
CA PHE A 290 2.73 9.42 13.76
C PHE A 290 3.87 8.39 13.83
N PRO A 291 3.84 7.34 12.99
CA PRO A 291 4.90 6.33 12.89
C PRO A 291 6.16 6.87 12.20
N PHE A 292 7.31 6.40 12.68
CA PHE A 292 8.61 6.61 12.03
C PHE A 292 8.93 5.38 11.18
N LEU A 293 9.10 5.55 9.88
CA LEU A 293 9.24 4.45 8.92
C LEU A 293 10.69 4.25 8.52
N GLY A 294 11.15 3.00 8.52
CA GLY A 294 12.53 2.65 8.18
C GLY A 294 12.75 1.15 7.98
N ALA A 295 11.97 0.53 7.10
CA ALA A 295 11.88 -0.93 6.94
C ALA A 295 13.21 -1.65 6.65
N ASN A 296 14.20 -0.94 6.12
CA ASN A 296 15.51 -1.49 5.77
C ASN A 296 16.65 -1.05 6.69
N ILE A 297 16.35 -0.37 7.80
CA ILE A 297 17.32 0.03 8.82
C ILE A 297 17.44 -1.08 9.86
N VAL A 298 18.63 -1.66 10.01
CA VAL A 298 18.87 -2.76 10.97
C VAL A 298 20.13 -2.55 11.80
N TYR A 299 20.14 -3.11 13.01
CA TYR A 299 21.37 -3.27 13.78
C TYR A 299 22.31 -4.26 13.08
N LYS A 300 23.58 -3.92 12.91
CA LYS A 300 24.60 -4.83 12.36
C LYS A 300 24.81 -6.08 13.21
N SER A 301 24.59 -5.98 14.52
CA SER A 301 24.84 -7.05 15.49
C SER A 301 23.83 -8.20 15.39
N SER A 302 22.57 -7.88 15.06
CA SER A 302 21.44 -8.83 15.07
C SER A 302 20.73 -8.96 13.73
N SER A 303 20.93 -8.01 12.81
CA SER A 303 20.13 -7.84 11.59
C SER A 303 18.63 -7.65 11.87
N THR A 304 18.29 -7.14 13.05
CA THR A 304 16.91 -6.78 13.42
C THR A 304 16.70 -5.27 13.31
N MET A 305 15.47 -4.86 13.01
CA MET A 305 15.06 -3.47 13.00
C MET A 305 14.96 -2.92 14.43
N PRO A 306 15.27 -1.64 14.67
CA PRO A 306 14.91 -0.93 15.91
C PRO A 306 13.41 -1.02 16.21
N GLU A 307 13.05 -1.28 17.47
CA GLU A 307 11.64 -1.51 17.86
C GLU A 307 10.74 -0.28 17.75
N TRP A 308 11.33 0.93 17.74
CA TRP A 308 10.61 2.20 17.59
C TRP A 308 10.36 2.59 16.13
N LEU A 309 10.88 1.81 15.17
CA LEU A 309 10.60 1.97 13.75
C LEU A 309 9.50 1.02 13.31
N ASP A 310 8.69 1.50 12.37
CA ASP A 310 7.73 0.70 11.65
C ASP A 310 8.22 0.42 10.22
N GLU A 311 7.83 -0.73 9.66
CA GLU A 311 8.15 -1.05 8.26
C GLU A 311 7.25 -0.27 7.28
N TYR A 312 6.00 -0.08 7.65
CA TYR A 312 4.98 0.60 6.88
C TYR A 312 3.90 1.17 7.79
N THR A 313 3.05 2.05 7.23
CA THR A 313 1.77 2.43 7.83
C THR A 313 0.63 2.20 6.84
N ILE A 314 -0.59 2.10 7.33
CA ILE A 314 -1.81 2.01 6.51
C ILE A 314 -2.70 3.19 6.87
N VAL A 315 -3.04 4.00 5.87
CA VAL A 315 -3.88 5.18 6.03
C VAL A 315 -5.15 5.01 5.20
N GLU A 316 -6.30 5.30 5.79
CA GLU A 316 -7.57 5.37 5.05
C GLU A 316 -7.71 6.75 4.40
N ASN A 317 -7.83 6.78 3.07
CA ASN A 317 -8.01 8.01 2.30
C ASN A 317 -9.22 7.88 1.38
N ASN A 318 -10.26 8.66 1.67
CA ASN A 318 -11.51 8.69 0.89
C ASN A 318 -12.14 7.29 0.68
N GLY A 319 -12.08 6.44 1.72
CA GLY A 319 -12.63 5.08 1.69
C GLY A 319 -11.71 4.01 1.10
N LEU A 320 -10.48 4.37 0.71
CA LEU A 320 -9.45 3.45 0.21
C LEU A 320 -8.34 3.25 1.25
N ARG A 321 -7.83 2.02 1.37
CA ARG A 321 -6.70 1.66 2.25
C ARG A 321 -5.39 1.82 1.49
N VAL A 322 -4.52 2.70 1.99
CA VAL A 322 -3.24 3.04 1.35
C VAL A 322 -2.10 2.59 2.24
N GLY A 323 -1.34 1.60 1.80
CA GLY A 323 -0.13 1.13 2.47
C GLY A 323 1.09 1.96 2.03
N ILE A 324 1.84 2.50 2.98
CA ILE A 324 3.02 3.33 2.74
C ILE A 324 4.24 2.64 3.34
N ILE A 325 5.16 2.19 2.49
CA ILE A 325 6.42 1.55 2.90
C ILE A 325 7.51 2.62 2.97
N GLY A 326 8.16 2.79 4.12
CA GLY A 326 9.27 3.73 4.29
C GLY A 326 10.63 3.04 4.24
N VAL A 327 11.53 3.50 3.37
CA VAL A 327 12.89 2.95 3.22
C VAL A 327 13.92 4.05 2.97
N ILE A 328 15.20 3.76 3.21
CA ILE A 328 16.35 4.63 2.92
C ILE A 328 17.28 3.98 1.90
N GLY A 329 18.00 4.77 1.09
CA GLY A 329 18.99 4.22 0.13
C GLY A 329 20.12 3.42 0.82
N GLU A 330 20.45 2.23 0.28
CA GLU A 330 21.47 1.32 0.85
C GLU A 330 22.85 1.98 1.03
N GLY A 331 23.24 2.86 0.11
CA GLY A 331 24.55 3.52 0.10
C GLY A 331 24.69 4.75 1.02
N LEU A 332 23.60 5.18 1.67
CA LEU A 332 23.55 6.49 2.32
C LEU A 332 24.27 6.55 3.68
N THR A 333 24.75 5.41 4.21
CA THR A 333 25.64 5.42 5.39
C THR A 333 26.93 6.20 5.15
N SER A 334 27.36 6.34 3.89
CA SER A 334 28.56 7.10 3.52
C SER A 334 28.40 8.62 3.64
N SER A 335 27.15 9.09 3.78
CA SER A 335 26.77 10.50 3.92
C SER A 335 26.68 10.97 5.38
N ILE A 336 26.88 10.05 6.33
CA ILE A 336 26.71 10.26 7.79
C ILE A 336 28.09 10.17 8.47
N ASN A 337 28.25 10.81 9.63
CA ASN A 337 29.42 10.56 10.47
C ASN A 337 29.49 9.07 10.86
N ALA A 338 30.62 8.43 10.54
CA ALA A 338 30.82 7.00 10.74
C ALA A 338 30.55 6.52 12.17
N GLU A 339 30.79 7.36 13.18
CA GLU A 339 30.53 7.05 14.59
C GLU A 339 29.02 6.87 14.87
N PHE A 340 28.16 7.73 14.30
CA PHE A 340 26.72 7.70 14.57
C PHE A 340 25.97 6.60 13.81
N VAL A 341 26.58 6.05 12.76
CA VAL A 341 26.01 4.96 11.94
C VAL A 341 26.81 3.65 12.09
N GLU A 342 27.77 3.59 13.02
CA GLU A 342 28.69 2.44 13.15
C GLU A 342 27.94 1.12 13.39
N ASN A 343 26.83 1.18 14.14
CA ASN A 343 26.04 0.03 14.58
C ASN A 343 24.87 -0.30 13.63
N TYR A 344 24.67 0.49 12.57
CA TYR A 344 23.50 0.42 11.71
C TYR A 344 23.85 0.11 10.25
N SER A 345 23.06 -0.74 9.61
CA SER A 345 23.13 -1.03 8.18
C SER A 345 21.82 -0.67 7.51
N PHE A 346 21.90 -0.09 6.32
CA PHE A 346 20.76 0.08 5.43
C PHE A 346 20.82 -1.09 4.44
N LEU A 347 19.85 -2.00 4.51
CA LEU A 347 19.79 -3.16 3.60
C LEU A 347 19.29 -2.70 2.22
N ASN A 348 19.57 -3.49 1.17
CA ASN A 348 18.93 -3.27 -0.13
C ASN A 348 17.40 -3.25 0.05
N PRO A 349 16.73 -2.13 -0.30
CA PRO A 349 15.30 -1.97 -0.02
C PRO A 349 14.41 -2.77 -0.97
N VAL A 350 14.86 -3.16 -2.16
CA VAL A 350 14.01 -3.79 -3.20
C VAL A 350 13.36 -5.11 -2.71
N PRO A 351 14.10 -6.09 -2.15
CA PRO A 351 13.49 -7.32 -1.65
C PRO A 351 12.54 -7.10 -0.46
N ILE A 352 12.79 -6.04 0.33
CA ILE A 352 11.95 -5.68 1.48
C ILE A 352 10.63 -5.09 0.98
N VAL A 353 10.69 -4.16 0.04
CA VAL A 353 9.52 -3.57 -0.62
C VAL A 353 8.67 -4.64 -1.30
N GLU A 354 9.27 -5.61 -2.01
CA GLU A 354 8.55 -6.72 -2.63
C GLU A 354 7.71 -7.53 -1.61
N ARG A 355 8.33 -7.93 -0.49
CA ARG A 355 7.65 -8.66 0.59
C ARG A 355 6.53 -7.83 1.21
N LEU A 356 6.81 -6.56 1.51
CA LEU A 356 5.86 -5.69 2.20
C LEU A 356 4.69 -5.30 1.30
N ALA A 357 4.93 -5.02 0.01
CA ALA A 357 3.86 -4.77 -0.96
C ALA A 357 2.93 -5.98 -1.07
N THR A 358 3.48 -7.19 -1.11
CA THR A 358 2.70 -8.43 -1.10
C THR A 358 1.86 -8.55 0.18
N THR A 359 2.44 -8.25 1.34
CA THR A 359 1.74 -8.31 2.63
C THR A 359 0.60 -7.29 2.68
N LEU A 360 0.87 -6.04 2.32
CA LEU A 360 -0.09 -4.95 2.26
C LEU A 360 -1.28 -5.29 1.34
N ARG A 361 -1.01 -5.91 0.19
CA ARG A 361 -2.03 -6.31 -0.78
C ARG A 361 -2.86 -7.51 -0.35
N THR A 362 -2.23 -8.55 0.21
CA THR A 362 -2.86 -9.87 0.39
C THR A 362 -3.34 -10.17 1.81
N THR A 363 -2.79 -9.46 2.80
CA THR A 363 -3.07 -9.70 4.22
C THR A 363 -3.73 -8.48 4.85
N GLU A 364 -3.29 -7.27 4.47
CA GLU A 364 -3.81 -6.02 5.02
C GLU A 364 -4.90 -5.36 4.15
N ASP A 365 -5.26 -6.01 3.04
CA ASP A 365 -6.31 -5.58 2.10
C ASP A 365 -6.13 -4.11 1.62
N CYS A 366 -4.90 -3.71 1.30
CA CYS A 366 -4.62 -2.37 0.78
C CYS A 366 -4.95 -2.24 -0.72
N ASP A 367 -5.61 -1.14 -1.07
CA ASP A 367 -6.02 -0.79 -2.43
C ASP A 367 -4.90 -0.14 -3.23
N VAL A 368 -4.00 0.56 -2.54
CA VAL A 368 -2.85 1.26 -3.12
C VAL A 368 -1.62 1.00 -2.25
N VAL A 369 -0.49 0.72 -2.88
CA VAL A 369 0.81 0.61 -2.21
C VAL A 369 1.77 1.69 -2.72
N VAL A 370 2.29 2.49 -1.79
CA VAL A 370 3.21 3.59 -2.04
C VAL A 370 4.56 3.27 -1.43
N VAL A 371 5.64 3.52 -2.17
CA VAL A 371 7.00 3.46 -1.63
C VAL A 371 7.47 4.89 -1.36
N ALA A 372 7.68 5.22 -0.09
CA ALA A 372 8.32 6.45 0.34
C ALA A 372 9.80 6.13 0.63
N THR A 373 10.66 6.44 -0.33
CA THR A 373 12.09 6.17 -0.28
C THR A 373 12.86 7.46 -0.04
N HIS A 374 13.71 7.47 0.98
CA HIS A 374 14.70 8.51 1.16
C HIS A 374 15.92 8.25 0.27
N ASP A 375 15.68 8.33 -1.05
CA ASP A 375 16.68 8.28 -2.12
C ASP A 375 16.04 8.74 -3.44
N TYR A 376 16.86 9.01 -4.46
CA TYR A 376 16.43 9.03 -5.84
C TYR A 376 17.50 8.38 -6.71
N ASP A 377 17.26 7.11 -7.03
CA ASP A 377 18.11 6.31 -7.88
C ASP A 377 17.29 5.67 -9.01
N LEU A 378 17.74 5.84 -10.25
CA LEU A 378 17.01 5.38 -11.43
C LEU A 378 16.92 3.85 -11.49
N ASP A 379 17.98 3.16 -11.09
CA ASP A 379 18.05 1.69 -11.15
C ASP A 379 17.17 1.06 -10.06
N THR A 380 17.17 1.63 -8.86
CA THR A 380 16.30 1.22 -7.75
C THR A 380 14.83 1.49 -8.08
N ASN A 381 14.51 2.66 -8.62
CA ASN A 381 13.15 2.98 -9.07
C ASN A 381 12.66 2.06 -10.19
N ALA A 382 13.54 1.67 -11.13
CA ALA A 382 13.22 0.68 -12.15
C ALA A 382 12.99 -0.73 -11.58
N GLN A 383 13.73 -1.10 -10.53
CA GLN A 383 13.53 -2.37 -9.81
C GLN A 383 12.20 -2.38 -9.05
N TYR A 384 11.85 -1.31 -8.34
CA TYR A 384 10.52 -1.17 -7.74
C TYR A 384 9.41 -1.27 -8.79
N ALA A 385 9.60 -0.63 -9.94
CA ALA A 385 8.65 -0.70 -11.05
C ALA A 385 8.60 -2.07 -11.74
N SER A 386 9.57 -2.95 -11.52
CA SER A 386 9.56 -4.30 -12.07
C SER A 386 8.70 -5.26 -11.24
N LEU A 387 8.29 -4.85 -10.03
CA LEU A 387 7.37 -5.61 -9.18
C LEU A 387 5.96 -5.62 -9.79
N PHE A 388 5.30 -6.79 -9.75
CA PHE A 388 4.00 -7.01 -10.40
C PHE A 388 3.09 -7.92 -9.56
N GLY A 389 1.83 -8.06 -9.97
CA GLY A 389 0.84 -8.87 -9.25
C GLY A 389 0.57 -8.32 -7.85
N ASP A 390 0.67 -9.17 -6.84
CA ASP A 390 0.46 -8.79 -5.44
C ASP A 390 1.63 -7.96 -4.87
N ALA A 391 2.83 -8.04 -5.46
CA ALA A 391 3.97 -7.23 -5.05
C ALA A 391 4.01 -5.84 -5.72
N ARG A 392 3.05 -5.53 -6.60
CA ARG A 392 3.06 -4.30 -7.38
C ARG A 392 2.96 -3.07 -6.48
N ILE A 393 3.64 -2.00 -6.89
CA ILE A 393 3.50 -0.67 -6.28
C ILE A 393 2.83 0.30 -7.24
N ASP A 394 2.27 1.38 -6.70
CA ASP A 394 1.38 2.28 -7.42
C ASP A 394 1.89 3.72 -7.52
N ALA A 395 2.80 4.12 -6.62
CA ALA A 395 3.49 5.42 -6.62
C ALA A 395 4.84 5.34 -5.87
N ILE A 396 5.78 6.23 -6.23
CA ILE A 396 7.08 6.38 -5.55
C ILE A 396 7.25 7.84 -5.11
N LEU A 397 7.50 8.04 -3.81
CA LEU A 397 7.94 9.31 -3.23
C LEU A 397 9.43 9.21 -2.96
N CYS A 398 10.23 10.04 -3.63
CA CYS A 398 11.67 10.14 -3.50
C CYS A 398 12.06 11.36 -2.64
N ALA A 399 13.32 11.40 -2.23
CA ALA A 399 13.94 12.49 -1.46
C ALA A 399 15.46 12.49 -1.68
N HIS A 400 16.24 13.07 -0.76
CA HIS A 400 17.70 13.02 -0.66
C HIS A 400 18.47 13.84 -1.71
N THR A 401 18.03 13.84 -2.97
CA THR A 401 18.78 14.51 -4.05
C THR A 401 18.43 15.98 -4.23
N HIS A 402 17.46 16.48 -3.45
CA HIS A 402 16.92 17.84 -3.43
C HIS A 402 16.33 18.30 -4.77
N GLN A 403 15.92 17.34 -5.62
CA GLN A 403 15.45 17.60 -6.96
C GLN A 403 13.94 17.84 -7.00
N LYS A 404 13.50 18.61 -7.99
CA LYS A 404 12.10 18.66 -8.40
C LYS A 404 11.83 17.53 -9.39
N ILE A 405 11.37 16.38 -8.91
CA ILE A 405 11.06 15.23 -9.77
C ILE A 405 9.55 15.15 -10.00
N ASN A 406 9.15 15.12 -11.26
CA ASN A 406 7.79 14.85 -11.73
C ASN A 406 7.90 13.96 -12.97
N GLU A 407 8.02 12.67 -12.73
CA GLU A 407 8.34 11.70 -13.76
C GLU A 407 7.48 10.45 -13.63
N THR A 408 7.64 9.53 -14.57
CA THR A 408 7.03 8.20 -14.46
C THR A 408 8.00 7.12 -14.87
N VAL A 409 7.97 6.00 -14.17
CA VAL A 409 8.68 4.77 -14.54
C VAL A 409 7.67 3.71 -15.04
N ASN A 410 8.00 3.00 -16.11
CA ASN A 410 7.09 1.99 -16.68
C ASN A 410 7.20 0.68 -15.91
N ARG A 411 6.07 0.17 -15.43
CA ARG A 411 5.92 -1.22 -14.98
C ARG A 411 5.76 -2.15 -16.17
N ILE A 412 6.03 -3.44 -15.96
CA ILE A 412 5.98 -4.48 -16.99
C ILE A 412 4.60 -4.64 -17.66
N ASP A 413 3.52 -4.25 -16.97
CA ASP A 413 2.15 -4.22 -17.48
C ASP A 413 1.79 -2.92 -18.23
N ASN A 414 2.77 -2.05 -18.48
CA ASN A 414 2.65 -0.70 -19.05
C ASN A 414 1.96 0.32 -18.13
N TYR A 415 1.71 -0.01 -16.86
CA TYR A 415 1.33 1.01 -15.89
C TYR A 415 2.51 1.97 -15.67
N LYS A 416 2.27 3.26 -15.85
CA LYS A 416 3.27 4.31 -15.60
C LYS A 416 3.20 4.72 -14.13
N ILE A 417 4.12 4.26 -13.30
CA ILE A 417 4.17 4.59 -11.88
C ILE A 417 4.64 6.05 -11.75
N PRO A 418 3.87 6.95 -11.12
CA PRO A 418 4.31 8.31 -10.85
C PRO A 418 5.45 8.33 -9.82
N VAL A 419 6.46 9.16 -10.10
CA VAL A 419 7.62 9.40 -9.22
C VAL A 419 7.66 10.88 -8.88
N LEU A 420 7.72 11.19 -7.58
CA LEU A 420 7.71 12.55 -7.05
C LEU A 420 8.91 12.80 -6.15
N GLN A 421 9.51 13.99 -6.24
CA GLN A 421 10.37 14.56 -5.20
C GLN A 421 10.14 16.07 -5.14
N SER A 422 10.10 16.66 -3.95
CA SER A 422 9.59 18.01 -3.69
C SER A 422 10.68 19.05 -3.40
N ASN A 423 11.76 19.09 -4.18
CA ASN A 423 12.92 19.96 -3.91
C ASN A 423 13.44 19.74 -2.47
N THR A 424 13.79 20.82 -1.76
CA THR A 424 14.34 20.88 -0.41
C THR A 424 13.85 22.18 0.26
N LYS A 425 14.01 22.31 1.58
CA LYS A 425 13.72 23.54 2.36
C LYS A 425 12.35 24.15 2.07
N ASN A 426 11.32 23.29 1.97
CA ASN A 426 9.94 23.68 1.68
C ASN A 426 9.75 24.53 0.41
N ILE A 427 10.70 24.52 -0.54
CA ILE A 427 10.56 25.25 -1.82
C ILE A 427 9.29 24.79 -2.54
N THR A 428 9.00 23.48 -2.47
CA THR A 428 7.75 22.92 -2.97
C THR A 428 7.17 21.90 -2.01
N VAL A 429 5.84 21.79 -2.02
CA VAL A 429 5.09 20.62 -1.54
C VAL A 429 4.64 19.85 -2.77
N GLY A 430 4.99 18.58 -2.85
CA GLY A 430 4.59 17.72 -3.95
C GLY A 430 3.27 17.02 -3.65
N SER A 431 2.46 16.76 -4.68
CA SER A 431 1.33 15.85 -4.55
C SER A 431 1.31 14.76 -5.62
N ILE A 432 0.83 13.58 -5.25
CA ILE A 432 0.38 12.54 -6.16
C ILE A 432 -1.12 12.35 -5.93
N ASN A 433 -1.91 12.44 -7.00
CA ASN A 433 -3.34 12.15 -6.97
C ASN A 433 -3.62 10.97 -7.90
N LEU A 434 -4.24 9.93 -7.39
CA LEU A 434 -4.61 8.71 -8.13
C LEU A 434 -6.12 8.59 -8.15
N THR A 435 -6.72 8.41 -9.32
CA THR A 435 -8.14 8.04 -9.44
C THR A 435 -8.23 6.55 -9.66
N ILE A 436 -8.96 5.87 -8.79
CA ILE A 436 -9.24 4.45 -8.87
C ILE A 436 -10.67 4.30 -9.39
N GLU A 437 -10.87 3.46 -10.41
CA GLU A 437 -12.18 3.04 -10.90
C GLU A 437 -12.17 1.51 -11.01
N ASN A 438 -13.09 0.85 -10.32
CA ASN A 438 -13.19 -0.62 -10.27
C ASN A 438 -11.88 -1.31 -9.82
N GLY A 439 -11.15 -0.72 -8.86
CA GLY A 439 -9.89 -1.26 -8.35
C GLY A 439 -8.66 -0.97 -9.22
N ASP A 440 -8.84 -0.40 -10.42
CA ASP A 440 -7.75 -0.01 -11.30
C ASP A 440 -7.47 1.50 -11.23
N ILE A 441 -6.19 1.88 -11.26
CA ILE A 441 -5.80 3.29 -11.34
C ILE A 441 -5.97 3.78 -12.79
N THR A 442 -7.00 4.61 -13.03
CA THR A 442 -7.35 5.11 -14.37
C THR A 442 -6.77 6.48 -14.68
N LYS A 443 -6.51 7.31 -13.65
CA LYS A 443 -5.88 8.63 -13.80
C LYS A 443 -4.84 8.86 -12.71
N LYS A 444 -3.84 9.67 -13.05
CA LYS A 444 -2.79 10.10 -12.13
C LYS A 444 -2.36 11.52 -12.45
N SER A 445 -2.02 12.29 -11.43
CA SER A 445 -1.34 13.58 -11.56
C SER A 445 -0.27 13.73 -10.50
N VAL A 446 0.84 14.36 -10.88
CA VAL A 446 1.91 14.76 -9.98
C VAL A 446 2.02 16.28 -10.07
N ASN A 447 1.95 16.96 -8.93
CA ASN A 447 1.97 18.42 -8.86
C ASN A 447 3.03 18.92 -7.88
N HIS A 448 3.50 20.14 -8.09
CA HIS A 448 4.34 20.87 -7.13
C HIS A 448 3.73 22.22 -6.85
N TYR A 449 3.46 22.47 -5.58
CA TYR A 449 2.92 23.74 -5.10
C TYR A 449 4.02 24.49 -4.36
N TYR A 450 3.95 25.83 -4.36
CA TYR A 450 4.99 26.69 -3.80
C TYR A 450 4.46 27.40 -2.55
N PRO A 451 4.84 26.93 -1.33
CA PRO A 451 4.39 27.54 -0.07
C PRO A 451 4.69 29.02 0.05
N SER A 452 5.77 29.51 -0.57
CA SER A 452 6.17 30.92 -0.54
C SER A 452 5.08 31.90 -1.02
N ASN A 453 4.13 31.42 -1.84
CA ASN A 453 2.99 32.19 -2.34
C ASN A 453 1.83 32.34 -1.33
N TYR A 454 1.90 31.66 -0.19
CA TYR A 454 0.84 31.62 0.81
C TYR A 454 1.23 32.47 2.04
N SER A 455 0.22 32.89 2.80
CA SER A 455 0.40 33.52 4.10
C SER A 455 0.83 32.50 5.14
N SER A 456 1.51 32.97 6.19
CA SER A 456 1.83 32.16 7.36
C SER A 456 0.56 31.77 8.11
N SER A 457 0.49 30.52 8.57
CA SER A 457 -0.58 30.03 9.42
C SER A 457 -0.41 30.52 10.85
N THR A 458 -1.50 30.92 11.49
CA THR A 458 -1.46 31.32 12.90
C THR A 458 -1.16 30.15 13.83
N ASN A 459 -1.65 28.93 13.53
CA ASN A 459 -1.45 27.76 14.39
C ASN A 459 0.02 27.38 14.47
N ILE A 460 0.71 27.29 13.33
CA ILE A 460 2.16 27.02 13.34
C ILE A 460 2.94 28.17 13.98
N LEU A 461 2.54 29.42 13.75
CA LEU A 461 3.20 30.56 14.40
C LEU A 461 3.09 30.51 15.93
N ASP A 462 1.95 30.09 16.47
CA ASP A 462 1.77 29.91 17.93
C ASP A 462 2.70 28.80 18.47
N ILE A 463 2.97 27.75 17.69
CA ILE A 463 3.96 26.71 18.05
C ILE A 463 5.37 27.28 18.02
N ILE A 464 5.72 28.02 16.95
CA ILE A 464 7.02 28.66 16.75
C ILE A 464 7.33 29.65 17.89
N GLU A 465 6.32 30.36 18.43
CA GLU A 465 6.49 31.29 19.56
C GLU A 465 7.05 30.60 20.81
N ASN A 466 6.76 29.31 21.03
CA ASN A 466 7.34 28.54 22.14
C ASN A 466 8.87 28.35 22.02
N TYR A 467 9.43 28.64 20.84
CA TYR A 467 10.85 28.52 20.51
C TYR A 467 11.50 29.88 20.22
N GLU A 468 10.83 31.00 20.53
CA GLU A 468 11.27 32.35 20.17
C GLU A 468 12.71 32.65 20.62
N ASP A 469 13.08 32.30 21.86
CA ASP A 469 14.43 32.52 22.39
C ASP A 469 15.53 31.86 21.52
N VAL A 470 15.26 30.64 21.03
CA VAL A 470 16.20 29.90 20.17
C VAL A 470 16.26 30.53 18.79
N ILE A 471 15.12 30.94 18.24
CA ILE A 471 15.04 31.57 16.92
C ILE A 471 15.78 32.91 16.92
N LEU A 472 15.58 33.73 17.96
CA LEU A 472 16.26 35.02 18.10
C LEU A 472 17.78 34.88 18.21
N GLU A 473 18.30 33.83 18.88
CA GLU A 473 19.75 33.59 18.88
C GLU A 473 20.27 33.16 17.50
N GLY A 474 19.48 32.42 16.72
CA GLY A 474 19.78 32.10 15.32
C GLY A 474 19.87 33.36 14.44
N GLU A 475 18.99 34.34 14.66
CA GLU A 475 18.95 35.61 13.90
C GLU A 475 20.09 36.59 14.25
N LYS A 476 20.85 36.31 15.31
CA LYS A 476 21.94 37.17 15.76
C LYS A 476 23.02 37.33 14.69
N VAL A 477 23.31 38.58 14.33
CA VAL A 477 24.35 38.94 13.36
C VAL A 477 25.75 38.77 13.96
N VAL A 478 26.58 37.94 13.33
CA VAL A 478 27.98 37.67 13.69
C VAL A 478 28.99 38.26 12.72
N GLY A 479 28.53 38.84 11.61
CA GLY A 479 29.41 39.48 10.63
C GLY A 479 28.65 40.18 9.52
N TYR A 480 29.41 40.76 8.59
CA TYR A 480 28.87 41.34 7.36
C TYR A 480 29.78 41.00 6.19
N THR A 481 29.19 40.71 5.04
CA THR A 481 29.91 40.55 3.78
C THR A 481 29.35 41.48 2.72
N SER A 482 30.23 42.08 1.90
CA SER A 482 29.84 42.91 0.75
C SER A 482 29.71 42.11 -0.55
N SER A 483 29.94 40.80 -0.50
CA SER A 483 29.91 39.89 -1.64
C SER A 483 29.32 38.53 -1.30
N TYR A 484 28.77 37.85 -2.30
CA TYR A 484 28.38 36.45 -2.21
C TYR A 484 29.57 35.55 -1.84
N LEU A 485 29.38 34.67 -0.85
CA LEU A 485 30.39 33.73 -0.35
C LEU A 485 30.05 32.32 -0.79
N SER A 486 30.85 31.79 -1.72
CA SER A 486 30.70 30.41 -2.20
C SER A 486 31.26 29.40 -1.20
N LYS A 487 30.87 28.12 -1.34
CA LYS A 487 31.46 27.01 -0.57
C LYS A 487 32.98 26.95 -0.67
N SER A 488 33.52 27.21 -1.86
CA SER A 488 34.97 27.23 -2.12
C SER A 488 35.70 28.38 -1.42
N TYR A 489 34.99 29.42 -0.99
CA TYR A 489 35.52 30.50 -0.16
C TYR A 489 35.33 30.19 1.33
N LEU A 490 34.13 29.76 1.72
CA LEU A 490 33.75 29.47 3.11
C LEU A 490 34.57 28.34 3.73
N GLY A 491 34.90 27.30 2.95
CA GLY A 491 35.76 26.20 3.42
C GLY A 491 37.15 26.69 3.88
N PRO A 492 37.96 27.31 3.01
CA PRO A 492 39.25 27.89 3.41
C PRO A 492 39.12 28.96 4.50
N LEU A 493 38.05 29.76 4.52
CA LEU A 493 37.78 30.72 5.60
C LEU A 493 37.63 30.01 6.94
N ALA A 494 36.87 28.92 7.01
CA ALA A 494 36.73 28.11 8.21
C ALA A 494 38.05 27.48 8.65
N ALA A 495 38.84 26.94 7.70
CA ALA A 495 40.16 26.41 8.01
C ALA A 495 41.10 27.48 8.59
N ASN A 496 41.05 28.71 8.08
CA ASN A 496 41.80 29.83 8.65
C ASN A 496 41.31 30.18 10.06
N GLY A 497 39.99 30.22 10.27
CA GLY A 497 39.42 30.39 11.61
C GLY A 497 39.89 29.32 12.58
N MET A 498 39.99 28.05 12.14
CA MET A 498 40.50 26.96 12.97
C MET A 498 41.95 27.19 13.40
N VAL A 499 42.80 27.69 12.48
CA VAL A 499 44.19 28.07 12.78
C VAL A 499 44.24 29.20 13.81
N GLU A 500 43.47 30.27 13.58
CA GLU A 500 43.49 31.46 14.43
C GLU A 500 42.94 31.19 15.84
N LEU A 501 41.86 30.41 15.95
CA LEU A 501 41.24 30.05 17.22
C LEU A 501 42.11 29.09 18.05
N THR A 502 42.76 28.12 17.40
CA THR A 502 43.49 27.05 18.12
C THR A 502 45.00 27.27 18.24
N GLY A 503 45.56 28.19 17.45
CA GLY A 503 47.01 28.39 17.35
C GLY A 503 47.76 27.22 16.71
N SER A 504 47.08 26.38 15.91
CA SER A 504 47.73 25.34 15.11
C SER A 504 48.58 25.96 13.99
N ASP A 505 49.52 25.19 13.42
CA ASP A 505 50.30 25.69 12.27
C ASP A 505 49.42 25.76 11.01
N PHE A 506 48.58 24.75 10.81
CA PHE A 506 47.64 24.64 9.69
C PHE A 506 46.33 24.01 10.15
N ALA A 507 45.32 24.02 9.28
CA ALA A 507 44.08 23.29 9.51
C ALA A 507 43.47 22.72 8.23
N CYS A 508 42.57 21.74 8.36
CA CYS A 508 41.73 21.28 7.27
C CYS A 508 40.39 20.69 7.69
N LEU A 509 39.45 20.68 6.74
CA LEU A 509 38.11 20.12 6.83
C LEU A 509 37.73 19.48 5.48
N ASN A 510 36.74 18.59 5.46
CA ASN A 510 36.25 18.01 4.21
C ASN A 510 35.39 19.01 3.43
N THR A 511 35.46 18.97 2.09
CA THR A 511 34.66 19.87 1.24
C THR A 511 33.16 19.62 1.37
N GLY A 512 32.75 18.36 1.55
CA GLY A 512 31.35 17.97 1.75
C GLY A 512 30.71 18.46 3.06
N GLY A 513 31.53 18.89 4.02
CA GLY A 513 31.09 19.48 5.28
C GLY A 513 30.60 20.93 5.15
N VAL A 514 30.85 21.58 4.00
CA VAL A 514 30.38 22.94 3.68
C VAL A 514 29.08 22.84 2.87
N ARG A 515 27.95 23.11 3.51
CA ARG A 515 26.62 22.72 3.00
C ARG A 515 25.86 23.83 2.28
N SER A 516 26.09 25.08 2.65
CA SER A 516 25.41 26.24 2.07
C SER A 516 26.39 27.31 1.58
N THR A 517 25.83 28.39 1.07
CA THR A 517 26.51 29.63 0.65
C THR A 517 25.92 30.79 1.43
N ILE A 518 26.61 31.93 1.47
CA ILE A 518 26.11 33.11 2.18
C ILE A 518 25.99 34.26 1.18
N ASP A 519 24.81 34.88 1.12
CA ASP A 519 24.56 36.05 0.29
C ASP A 519 25.22 37.31 0.85
N LEU A 520 25.26 38.38 0.06
CA LEU A 520 25.78 39.66 0.54
C LEU A 520 24.86 40.26 1.61
N GLY A 521 25.44 40.90 2.63
CA GLY A 521 24.71 41.53 3.72
C GLY A 521 25.14 41.03 5.11
N PRO A 522 24.24 41.10 6.11
CA PRO A 522 24.51 40.55 7.43
C PRO A 522 24.68 39.03 7.36
N ILE A 523 25.59 38.51 8.17
CA ILE A 523 25.81 37.09 8.40
C ILE A 523 25.29 36.76 9.79
N THR A 524 24.34 35.84 9.89
CA THR A 524 23.67 35.44 11.12
C THR A 524 24.20 34.10 11.66
N MET A 525 23.87 33.75 12.91
CA MET A 525 24.18 32.42 13.45
C MET A 525 23.48 31.30 12.65
N GLU A 526 22.26 31.54 12.17
CA GLU A 526 21.54 30.67 11.25
C GLU A 526 22.38 30.38 10.00
N ASP A 527 22.93 31.40 9.34
CA ASP A 527 23.77 31.23 8.16
C ASP A 527 25.00 30.34 8.46
N ILE A 528 25.60 30.48 9.65
CA ILE A 528 26.74 29.63 10.06
C ILE A 528 26.32 28.17 10.24
N TYR A 529 25.14 27.94 10.83
CA TYR A 529 24.58 26.60 10.99
C TYR A 529 24.20 25.99 9.64
N GLU A 530 23.61 26.76 8.72
CA GLU A 530 23.31 26.26 7.38
C GLU A 530 24.58 25.89 6.60
N VAL A 531 25.67 26.64 6.77
CA VAL A 531 26.95 26.33 6.10
C VAL A 531 27.65 25.15 6.75
N PHE A 532 27.65 25.06 8.09
CA PHE A 532 28.31 24.02 8.87
C PHE A 532 27.33 23.35 9.85
N PRO A 533 26.37 22.55 9.36
CA PRO A 533 25.26 22.07 10.19
C PRO A 533 25.64 20.93 11.13
N PHE A 534 26.77 20.27 10.89
CA PHE A 534 27.25 19.15 11.70
C PHE A 534 28.01 19.63 12.95
N ASP A 535 27.84 18.93 14.06
CA ASP A 535 28.50 19.20 15.35
C ASP A 535 29.99 18.77 15.38
N ASN A 536 30.68 18.87 14.25
CA ASN A 536 32.05 18.43 14.07
C ASN A 536 33.00 19.15 15.05
N LYS A 537 33.69 18.37 15.89
CA LYS A 537 34.65 18.86 16.88
C LYS A 537 36.03 19.08 16.28
N LEU A 538 36.78 20.01 16.88
CA LEU A 538 38.16 20.30 16.51
C LEU A 538 39.13 19.35 17.21
N ILE A 539 40.04 18.74 16.44
CA ILE A 539 41.09 17.84 16.90
C ILE A 539 42.44 18.36 16.42
N ILE A 540 43.40 18.52 17.33
CA ILE A 540 44.78 18.83 16.99
C ILE A 540 45.58 17.53 16.91
N VAL A 541 46.23 17.30 15.78
CA VAL A 541 47.22 16.24 15.59
C VAL A 541 48.61 16.81 15.37
N GLU A 542 49.63 16.17 15.95
CA GLU A 542 51.03 16.53 15.73
C GLU A 542 51.67 15.53 14.75
N MET A 543 52.05 15.98 13.56
CA MET A 543 52.67 15.13 12.52
C MET A 543 53.96 15.72 11.96
N SER A 544 54.86 14.86 11.48
CA SER A 544 56.06 15.29 10.76
C SER A 544 55.70 15.91 9.41
N GLY A 545 56.56 16.79 8.90
CA GLY A 545 56.37 17.39 7.58
C GLY A 545 56.33 16.36 6.44
N SER A 546 57.03 15.22 6.58
CA SER A 546 56.91 14.11 5.63
C SER A 546 55.51 13.50 5.62
N THR A 547 54.92 13.24 6.78
CA THR A 547 53.55 12.73 6.91
C THR A 547 52.53 13.75 6.41
N LEU A 548 52.71 15.04 6.72
CA LEU A 548 51.85 16.12 6.24
C LEU A 548 51.83 16.19 4.70
N LYS A 549 52.99 16.07 4.05
CA LYS A 549 53.07 16.02 2.58
C LYS A 549 52.32 14.82 2.00
N SER A 550 52.50 13.63 2.59
CA SER A 550 51.79 12.43 2.15
C SER A 550 50.27 12.56 2.36
N PHE A 551 49.84 13.12 3.49
CA PHE A 551 48.43 13.38 3.79
C PHE A 551 47.82 14.38 2.79
N TYR A 552 48.47 15.54 2.59
CA TYR A 552 48.03 16.56 1.63
C TYR A 552 47.88 16.00 0.21
N ASN A 553 48.86 15.24 -0.27
CA ASN A 553 48.82 14.65 -1.61
C ASN A 553 47.75 13.55 -1.75
N THR A 554 47.35 12.92 -0.64
CA THR A 554 46.29 11.89 -0.64
C THR A 554 44.89 12.50 -0.49
N ALA A 555 44.79 13.74 0.01
CA ALA A 555 43.52 14.42 0.17
C ALA A 555 42.82 14.73 -1.17
N ASP A 556 43.57 14.82 -2.27
CA ASP A 556 43.08 14.87 -3.67
C ASP A 556 41.91 15.84 -3.92
N GLY A 557 41.94 17.03 -3.31
CA GLY A 557 40.90 18.05 -3.47
C GLY A 557 39.61 17.83 -2.65
N TYR A 558 39.52 16.76 -1.86
CA TYR A 558 38.40 16.49 -0.96
C TYR A 558 38.49 17.23 0.38
N LEU A 559 39.61 17.90 0.66
CA LEU A 559 39.80 18.70 1.85
C LEU A 559 40.11 20.16 1.50
N TYR A 560 39.48 21.09 2.23
CA TYR A 560 39.93 22.48 2.28
C TYR A 560 41.04 22.61 3.31
N PHE A 561 42.17 23.21 2.93
CA PHE A 561 43.26 23.54 3.83
C PHE A 561 43.30 25.04 4.12
N SER A 562 43.86 25.42 5.26
CA SER A 562 44.12 26.82 5.60
C SER A 562 45.03 27.46 4.56
N SER A 563 44.75 28.72 4.20
CA SER A 563 45.40 29.41 3.07
C SER A 563 46.89 29.68 3.30
N ASN A 564 47.35 29.64 4.55
CA ASN A 564 48.75 29.78 4.91
C ASN A 564 49.59 28.51 4.61
N LEU A 565 48.98 27.37 4.26
CA LEU A 565 49.70 26.16 3.90
C LEU A 565 50.27 26.23 2.49
N ASN A 566 51.60 26.33 2.38
CA ASN A 566 52.32 26.07 1.13
C ASN A 566 53.12 24.77 1.26
N ILE A 567 52.62 23.69 0.66
CA ILE A 567 53.16 22.34 0.83
C ILE A 567 54.62 22.20 0.37
N ASN A 568 55.05 23.02 -0.60
CA ASN A 568 56.42 23.02 -1.11
C ASN A 568 57.44 23.56 -0.09
N ASN A 569 56.98 24.37 0.86
CA ASN A 569 57.82 24.99 1.89
C ASN A 569 57.91 24.17 3.18
N ILE A 570 57.19 23.05 3.28
CA ILE A 570 57.18 22.20 4.46
C ILE A 570 58.51 21.43 4.59
N SER A 571 59.22 21.62 5.70
CA SER A 571 60.40 20.81 6.05
C SER A 571 60.01 19.42 6.52
N ASN A 572 60.59 18.37 5.93
CA ASN A 572 60.25 16.97 6.23
C ASN A 572 60.46 16.58 7.69
N ASN A 573 61.48 17.16 8.35
CA ASN A 573 61.92 16.76 9.68
C ASN A 573 61.34 17.63 10.81
N LYS A 574 60.52 18.64 10.48
CA LYS A 574 59.83 19.47 11.46
C LYS A 574 58.47 18.85 11.77
N THR A 575 58.06 18.91 13.05
CA THR A 575 56.69 18.57 13.48
C THR A 575 55.81 19.81 13.39
N TYR A 576 54.58 19.62 12.92
CA TYR A 576 53.56 20.65 12.80
C TYR A 576 52.29 20.21 13.54
N LYS A 577 51.60 21.17 14.15
CA LYS A 577 50.26 21.01 14.71
C LYS A 577 49.23 21.28 13.61
N ILE A 578 48.40 20.29 13.32
CA ILE A 578 47.34 20.39 12.32
C ILE A 578 46.01 20.29 13.05
N CYS A 579 45.16 21.31 12.94
CA CYS A 579 43.79 21.24 13.41
C CYS A 579 42.92 20.60 12.32
N VAL A 580 42.26 19.49 12.62
CA VAL A 580 41.33 18.80 11.75
C VAL A 580 39.97 18.71 12.43
N ILE A 581 38.90 18.51 11.69
CA ILE A 581 37.63 18.08 12.28
C ILE A 581 37.64 16.57 12.56
N ASP A 582 36.87 16.16 13.57
CA ASP A 582 36.64 14.76 13.94
C ASP A 582 36.23 13.86 12.75
N TYR A 583 35.37 14.33 11.85
CA TYR A 583 35.02 13.61 10.63
C TYR A 583 36.26 13.22 9.83
N VAL A 584 37.18 14.16 9.57
CA VAL A 584 38.42 13.90 8.81
C VAL A 584 39.35 12.96 9.58
N TYR A 585 39.43 13.12 10.90
CA TYR A 585 40.25 12.29 11.78
C TYR A 585 39.78 10.83 11.79
N ASN A 586 38.47 10.61 11.90
CA ASN A 586 37.84 9.29 12.00
C ASN A 586 37.67 8.60 10.64
N TYR A 587 37.67 9.35 9.52
CA TYR A 587 37.46 8.78 8.20
C TYR A 587 38.53 7.74 7.84
N TYR A 588 38.09 6.51 7.55
CA TYR A 588 38.96 5.34 7.37
C TYR A 588 40.08 5.56 6.33
N TYR A 589 39.80 6.35 5.30
CA TYR A 589 40.76 6.64 4.22
C TYR A 589 41.99 7.44 4.72
N TYR A 590 41.79 8.31 5.74
CA TYR A 590 42.83 9.16 6.31
C TYR A 590 43.45 8.61 7.59
N GLN A 591 42.81 7.66 8.28
CA GLN A 591 43.29 7.09 9.55
C GLN A 591 44.75 6.62 9.52
N LYS A 592 45.23 6.12 8.37
CA LYS A 592 46.64 5.70 8.19
C LYS A 592 47.66 6.81 8.47
N PHE A 593 47.28 8.08 8.31
CA PHE A 593 48.14 9.23 8.58
C PHE A 593 48.11 9.67 10.04
N PHE A 594 47.03 9.39 10.77
CA PHE A 594 46.83 9.80 12.16
C PHE A 594 47.29 8.74 13.17
N LYS A 595 47.60 7.52 12.70
CA LYS A 595 48.03 6.41 13.55
C LYS A 595 49.31 6.75 14.33
N ASN A 596 49.28 6.50 15.64
CA ASN A 596 50.40 6.74 16.57
C ASN A 596 50.85 8.21 16.67
N LEU A 597 50.04 9.18 16.23
CA LEU A 597 50.31 10.59 16.46
C LEU A 597 49.89 10.99 17.87
N LYS A 598 50.44 12.11 18.35
CA LYS A 598 49.90 12.80 19.51
C LYS A 598 48.64 13.55 19.08
N VAL A 599 47.54 13.31 19.79
CA VAL A 599 46.20 13.83 19.49
C VAL A 599 45.68 14.60 20.70
N THR A 600 45.04 15.74 20.46
CA THR A 600 44.34 16.54 21.47
C THR A 600 42.96 16.90 20.93
N THR A 601 41.91 16.36 21.52
CA THR A 601 40.52 16.75 21.21
C THR A 601 40.18 18.02 21.98
N LEU A 602 39.59 19.00 21.29
CA LEU A 602 39.15 20.26 21.88
C LEU A 602 37.64 20.19 22.12
N ASP A 603 37.17 20.91 23.14
CA ASP A 603 35.74 21.17 23.35
C ASP A 603 35.32 22.42 22.56
N LEU A 604 35.57 22.37 21.25
CA LEU A 604 35.29 23.42 20.28
C LEU A 604 34.76 22.77 19.00
N GLN A 605 33.80 23.41 18.37
CA GLN A 605 33.22 23.01 17.09
C GLN A 605 33.78 23.87 15.95
N ILE A 606 33.60 23.39 14.72
CA ILE A 606 33.98 24.16 13.53
C ILE A 606 33.26 25.53 13.46
N ARG A 607 32.02 25.61 13.94
CA ARG A 607 31.27 26.87 13.95
C ARG A 607 31.90 27.92 14.86
N ASP A 608 32.48 27.53 16.00
CA ASP A 608 33.19 28.46 16.90
C ASP A 608 34.38 29.11 16.18
N ALA A 609 35.10 28.32 15.36
CA ALA A 609 36.22 28.82 14.57
C ALA A 609 35.78 29.82 13.49
N VAL A 610 34.62 29.59 12.87
CA VAL A 610 34.06 30.49 11.86
C VAL A 610 33.55 31.78 12.49
N VAL A 611 32.80 31.69 13.59
CA VAL A 611 32.34 32.86 14.35
C VAL A 611 33.51 33.70 14.82
N TYR A 612 34.53 33.06 15.44
CA TYR A 612 35.75 33.75 15.85
C TYR A 612 36.41 34.50 14.69
N LYS A 613 36.49 33.87 13.51
CA LYS A 613 37.08 34.48 12.32
C LYS A 613 36.30 35.69 11.84
N LEU A 614 34.97 35.60 11.80
CA LEU A 614 34.10 36.69 11.36
C LEU A 614 34.15 37.88 12.33
N GLU A 615 34.15 37.62 13.65
CA GLU A 615 34.19 38.67 14.68
C GLU A 615 35.54 39.38 14.77
N ASN A 616 36.65 38.70 14.44
CA ASN A 616 38.01 39.25 14.54
C ASN A 616 38.59 39.71 13.18
N GLY A 617 37.77 39.74 12.13
CA GLY A 617 38.16 40.18 10.78
C GLY A 617 38.39 39.02 9.83
N ALA A 618 37.45 38.88 8.88
CA ALA A 618 37.50 37.91 7.78
C ALA A 618 38.35 38.39 6.60
#